data_AF-A0A357L4B5-F1
#
_entry.id   AF-A0A357L4B5-F1
#
_cell.length_a   1.000
_cell.length_b   1.000
_cell.length_c   1.000
_cell.angle_alpha   90.00
_cell.angle_beta   90.00
_cell.angle_gamma   90.00
#
_symmetry.space_group_name_H-M   'P 1'
#
loop_
_entity.id
_entity.type
_entity.pdbx_description
1 polymer ?
#
loop_
_entity_poly.entity_id
_entity_poly.type
_entity_poly.pdbx_seq_one_letter_code
_entity_poly.pdbx_strand_id
1 'polypeptide(L)'
;LHDIGDTLGAFNHPDIAAAIVKPFVSPENHWMVEKHGLFQGHYFFHYLGVDRNVRDQFRGHPNFERTAEFCEKYDQTAFDPDYDAMPLAAFEPMVMKLFAAPKSSVYAGPLVKE
;
A
#
# COMPACT_ATOMS: atom_id res chain seq x y z
N LEU A 1 -5.18 -2.99 -0.10
CA LEU A 1 -4.45 -2.93 -1.39
C LEU A 1 -2.95 -2.89 -1.20
N HIS A 2 -2.44 -2.34 -0.07
CA HIS A 2 -1.00 -2.24 0.17
C HIS A 2 -0.30 -3.61 0.15
N ASP A 3 -0.98 -4.68 0.58
CA ASP A 3 -0.49 -6.06 0.55
C ASP A 3 -0.93 -6.90 -0.67
N ILE A 4 -1.56 -6.30 -1.70
CA ILE A 4 -2.04 -7.09 -2.87
C ILE A 4 -0.90 -7.81 -3.62
N GLY A 5 0.35 -7.39 -3.38
CA GLY A 5 1.55 -8.01 -3.91
C GLY A 5 1.94 -9.34 -3.27
N ASP A 6 1.38 -9.72 -2.11
CA ASP A 6 1.78 -10.94 -1.36
C ASP A 6 1.65 -12.22 -2.17
N THR A 7 0.69 -12.25 -3.09
CA THR A 7 0.46 -13.43 -3.96
C THR A 7 1.57 -13.66 -4.98
N LEU A 8 2.40 -12.65 -5.27
CA LEU A 8 3.43 -12.69 -6.31
C LEU A 8 4.84 -12.35 -5.78
N GLY A 9 4.93 -11.56 -4.72
CA GLY A 9 6.19 -11.13 -4.12
C GLY A 9 6.65 -12.11 -3.04
N ALA A 10 7.84 -12.69 -3.19
CA ALA A 10 8.38 -13.61 -2.19
C ALA A 10 8.93 -12.89 -0.94
N PHE A 11 9.65 -11.78 -1.14
CA PHE A 11 10.30 -11.00 -0.08
C PHE A 11 10.16 -9.48 -0.27
N ASN A 12 9.36 -9.06 -1.24
CA ASN A 12 9.27 -7.68 -1.69
C ASN A 12 7.86 -7.33 -2.18
N HIS A 13 6.84 -7.87 -1.51
CA HIS A 13 5.44 -7.60 -1.83
C HIS A 13 5.09 -6.11 -1.97
N PRO A 14 5.70 -5.14 -1.24
CA PRO A 14 5.36 -3.73 -1.41
C PRO A 14 5.76 -3.21 -2.80
N ASP A 15 6.84 -3.72 -3.39
CA ASP A 15 7.29 -3.33 -4.74
C ASP A 15 6.27 -3.78 -5.80
N ILE A 16 5.74 -5.00 -5.64
CA ILE A 16 4.72 -5.55 -6.54
C ILE A 16 3.41 -4.78 -6.39
N ALA A 17 2.97 -4.54 -5.15
CA ALA A 17 1.78 -3.75 -4.87
C ALA A 17 1.89 -2.34 -5.45
N ALA A 18 3.04 -1.68 -5.28
CA ALA A 18 3.32 -0.36 -5.84
C ALA A 18 3.22 -0.37 -7.37
N ALA A 19 3.83 -1.36 -8.03
CA ALA A 19 3.75 -1.50 -9.49
C ALA A 19 2.31 -1.66 -9.98
N ILE A 20 1.48 -2.44 -9.29
CA ILE A 20 0.05 -2.64 -9.61
C ILE A 20 -0.73 -1.32 -9.49
N VAL A 21 -0.55 -0.58 -8.39
CA VAL A 21 -1.37 0.62 -8.12
C VAL A 21 -0.89 1.87 -8.85
N LYS A 22 0.39 1.93 -9.25
CA LYS A 22 1.05 3.11 -9.84
C LYS A 22 0.24 3.83 -10.92
N PRO A 23 -0.43 3.15 -11.87
CA PRO A 23 -1.20 3.85 -12.90
C PRO A 23 -2.50 4.48 -12.37
N PHE A 24 -3.01 4.06 -11.21
CA PHE A 24 -4.39 4.30 -10.76
C PHE A 24 -4.49 5.23 -9.54
N VAL A 25 -3.42 5.38 -8.77
CA VAL A 25 -3.41 6.17 -7.52
C VAL A 25 -2.58 7.45 -7.64
N SER A 26 -2.74 8.35 -6.67
CA SER A 26 -1.91 9.56 -6.61
C SER A 26 -0.47 9.24 -6.19
N PRO A 27 0.51 10.12 -6.45
CA PRO A 27 1.89 9.91 -6.02
C PRO A 27 2.05 9.64 -4.52
N GLU A 28 1.21 10.25 -3.68
CA GLU A 28 1.23 10.07 -2.22
C GLU A 28 0.77 8.66 -1.83
N ASN A 29 -0.32 8.16 -2.44
CA ASN A 29 -0.80 6.80 -2.20
C ASN A 29 0.16 5.75 -2.77
N HIS A 30 0.77 6.02 -3.93
CA HIS A 30 1.79 5.14 -4.48
C HIS A 30 2.99 5.03 -3.53
N TRP A 31 3.50 6.17 -3.04
CA TRP A 31 4.63 6.19 -2.10
C TRP A 31 4.31 5.44 -0.80
N MET A 32 3.13 5.68 -0.24
CA MET A 32 2.65 4.98 0.95
C MET A 32 2.62 3.47 0.73
N VAL A 33 2.03 2.99 -0.38
CA VAL A 33 2.00 1.55 -0.72
C VAL A 33 3.41 1.00 -0.91
N GLU A 34 4.31 1.72 -1.59
CA GLU A 34 5.68 1.26 -1.82
C GLU A 34 6.50 1.15 -0.52
N LYS A 35 6.27 2.05 0.44
CA LYS A 35 7.07 2.14 1.67
C LYS A 35 6.41 1.53 2.90
N HIS A 36 5.13 1.14 2.84
CA HIS A 36 4.39 0.67 4.02
C HIS A 36 5.13 -0.43 4.77
N GLY A 37 5.72 -1.44 4.09
CA GLY A 37 6.40 -2.54 4.78
C GLY A 37 7.56 -2.10 5.67
N LEU A 38 8.33 -1.08 5.25
CA LEU A 38 9.39 -0.50 6.08
C LEU A 38 8.85 0.34 7.24
N PHE A 39 7.67 0.93 7.09
CA PHE A 39 6.99 1.71 8.14
C PHE A 39 6.29 0.82 9.16
N GLN A 40 5.58 -0.22 8.70
CA GLN A 40 4.94 -1.26 9.49
C GLN A 40 5.98 -2.05 10.30
N GLY A 41 7.18 -2.24 9.74
CA GLY A 41 8.33 -2.83 10.44
C GLY A 41 8.64 -2.18 11.79
N HIS A 42 8.27 -0.91 12.01
CA HIS A 42 8.40 -0.26 13.31
C HIS A 42 7.70 -0.99 14.47
N TYR A 43 6.66 -1.76 14.17
CA TYR A 43 5.85 -2.50 15.15
C TYR A 43 6.37 -3.91 15.43
N PHE A 44 7.18 -4.52 14.54
CA PHE A 44 7.58 -5.93 14.70
C PHE A 44 9.04 -6.29 14.36
N PHE A 45 9.81 -5.44 13.67
CA PHE A 45 11.18 -5.76 13.26
C PHE A 45 12.11 -6.08 14.45
N HIS A 46 11.92 -5.44 15.60
CA HIS A 46 12.71 -5.73 16.80
C HIS A 46 12.49 -7.14 17.36
N TYR A 47 11.36 -7.78 17.07
CA TYR A 47 11.14 -9.20 17.39
C TYR A 47 11.88 -10.15 16.43
N LEU A 48 12.30 -9.65 15.28
CA LEU A 48 13.09 -10.38 14.27
C LEU A 48 14.58 -10.05 14.31
N GLY A 49 15.03 -9.24 15.29
CA GLY A 49 16.42 -8.77 15.36
C GLY A 49 16.79 -7.73 14.30
N VAL A 50 15.80 -7.14 13.64
CA VAL A 50 15.95 -6.07 12.65
C VAL A 50 15.72 -4.71 13.32
N ASP A 51 16.38 -3.66 12.84
CA ASP A 51 16.17 -2.30 13.35
C ASP A 51 14.73 -1.83 13.04
N ARG A 52 13.96 -1.54 14.09
CA ARG A 52 12.59 -1.02 13.97
C ARG A 52 12.52 0.44 13.49
N ASN A 53 13.64 1.15 13.44
CA ASN A 53 13.70 2.54 12.99
C ASN A 53 14.16 2.69 11.54
N VAL A 54 14.17 1.61 10.74
CA VAL A 54 14.51 1.70 9.30
C VAL A 54 13.70 2.73 8.54
N ARG A 55 12.47 3.04 8.96
CA ARG A 55 11.65 4.09 8.36
C ARG A 55 12.30 5.47 8.44
N ASP A 56 13.15 5.72 9.45
CA ASP A 56 13.76 7.03 9.70
C ASP A 56 14.71 7.47 8.56
N GLN A 57 15.15 6.55 7.71
CA GLN A 57 15.87 6.88 6.47
C GLN A 57 15.06 7.80 5.53
N PHE A 58 13.72 7.84 5.70
CA PHE A 58 12.81 8.68 4.92
C PHE A 58 12.37 9.95 5.66
N ARG A 59 12.92 10.27 6.85
CA ARG A 59 12.55 11.49 7.57
C ARG A 59 12.69 12.73 6.69
N GLY A 60 11.74 13.65 6.81
CA GLY A 60 11.68 14.87 6.00
C GLY A 60 10.97 14.70 4.65
N HIS A 61 10.65 13.47 4.22
CA HIS A 61 9.82 13.25 3.05
C HIS A 61 8.36 13.68 3.32
N PRO A 62 7.66 14.35 2.37
CA PRO A 62 6.29 14.84 2.60
C PRO A 62 5.27 13.76 2.99
N ASN A 63 5.49 12.51 2.57
CA ASN A 63 4.60 11.38 2.85
C ASN A 63 5.01 10.54 4.07
N PHE A 64 6.04 10.94 4.82
CA PHE A 64 6.52 10.21 5.99
C PHE A 64 5.41 10.03 7.03
N GLU A 65 4.86 11.14 7.53
CA GLU A 65 3.84 11.11 8.58
C GLU A 65 2.56 10.42 8.11
N ARG A 66 2.15 10.66 6.86
CA ARG A 66 1.00 9.98 6.23
C ARG A 66 1.16 8.45 6.27
N THR A 67 2.35 7.95 5.98
CA THR A 67 2.60 6.50 5.90
C THR A 67 2.76 5.89 7.28
N ALA A 68 3.36 6.64 8.23
CA ALA A 68 3.39 6.25 9.63
C ALA A 68 1.97 6.15 10.22
N GLU A 69 1.11 7.14 9.96
CA GLU A 69 -0.30 7.15 10.37
C GLU A 69 -1.08 5.99 9.73
N PHE A 70 -0.86 5.72 8.44
CA PHE A 70 -1.47 4.57 7.78
C PHE A 70 -1.12 3.26 8.49
N CYS A 71 0.17 3.05 8.80
CA CYS A 71 0.60 1.85 9.48
C CYS A 71 0.08 1.75 10.93
N GLU A 72 0.00 2.88 11.64
CA GLU A 72 -0.51 2.96 13.00
C GLU A 72 -1.99 2.59 13.08
N LYS A 73 -2.80 3.12 12.15
CA LYS A 73 -4.26 3.03 12.23
C LYS A 73 -4.85 1.84 11.51
N TYR A 74 -4.23 1.41 10.41
CA TYR A 74 -4.86 0.48 9.46
C TYR A 74 -4.06 -0.77 9.17
N ASP A 75 -2.73 -0.69 9.15
CA ASP A 75 -1.90 -1.83 8.75
C ASP A 75 -1.61 -2.74 9.95
N GLN A 76 -0.90 -2.24 10.97
CA GLN A 76 -0.44 -3.06 12.08
C GLN A 76 -1.59 -3.55 12.98
N THR A 77 -2.74 -2.86 12.96
CA THR A 77 -3.90 -3.19 13.80
C THR A 77 -4.80 -4.26 13.18
N ALA A 78 -4.56 -4.67 11.93
CA ALA A 78 -5.45 -5.54 11.16
C ALA A 78 -5.13 -7.05 11.25
N PHE A 79 -4.56 -7.51 12.37
CA PHE A 79 -4.19 -8.92 12.59
C PHE A 79 -5.17 -9.70 13.50
N ASP A 80 -6.25 -9.09 13.95
CA ASP A 80 -7.28 -9.76 14.75
C ASP A 80 -8.28 -10.48 13.81
N PRO A 81 -8.33 -11.83 13.81
CA PRO A 81 -9.23 -12.59 12.94
C PRO A 81 -10.71 -12.42 13.33
N ASP A 82 -10.99 -11.97 14.56
CA ASP A 82 -12.35 -11.77 15.08
C ASP A 82 -12.80 -10.31 14.98
N TYR A 83 -12.00 -9.43 14.36
CA TYR A 83 -12.34 -8.02 14.18
C TYR A 83 -13.59 -7.84 13.31
N ASP A 84 -14.55 -7.06 13.80
CA ASP A 84 -15.76 -6.72 13.04
C ASP A 84 -15.41 -5.78 11.88
N ALA A 85 -15.13 -6.38 10.73
CA ALA A 85 -14.76 -5.71 9.50
C ALA A 85 -15.93 -5.66 8.52
N MET A 86 -16.00 -4.56 7.75
CA MET A 86 -16.89 -4.51 6.59
C MET A 86 -16.56 -5.64 5.60
N PRO A 87 -17.56 -6.30 5.00
CA PRO A 87 -17.32 -7.36 4.03
C PRO A 87 -16.64 -6.81 2.78
N LEU A 88 -15.80 -7.63 2.15
CA LEU A 88 -15.07 -7.24 0.93
C LEU A 88 -16.00 -6.70 -0.17
N ALA A 89 -17.19 -7.27 -0.32
CA ALA A 89 -18.21 -6.85 -1.28
C ALA A 89 -18.64 -5.38 -1.11
N ALA A 90 -18.55 -4.81 0.10
CA ALA A 90 -18.83 -3.39 0.33
C ALA A 90 -17.82 -2.48 -0.38
N PHE A 91 -16.60 -2.97 -0.61
CA PHE A 91 -15.52 -2.23 -1.27
C PHE A 91 -15.43 -2.49 -2.77
N GLU A 92 -16.03 -3.57 -3.27
CA GLU A 92 -15.95 -4.00 -4.67
C GLU A 92 -16.29 -2.87 -5.67
N PRO A 93 -17.39 -2.09 -5.52
CA PRO A 93 -17.69 -1.01 -6.46
C PRO A 93 -16.61 0.07 -6.50
N MET A 94 -15.98 0.37 -5.35
CA MET A 94 -14.90 1.36 -5.26
C MET A 94 -13.61 0.85 -5.89
N VAL A 95 -13.28 -0.42 -5.70
CA VAL A 95 -12.11 -1.07 -6.29
C VAL A 95 -12.27 -1.15 -7.81
N MET A 96 -13.42 -1.61 -8.31
CA MET A 96 -13.72 -1.64 -9.74
C MET A 96 -13.59 -0.26 -10.37
N LYS A 97 -14.13 0.79 -9.72
CA LYS A 97 -13.99 2.18 -10.18
C LYS A 97 -12.54 2.65 -10.20
N LEU A 98 -11.73 2.30 -9.20
CA LEU A 98 -10.32 2.69 -9.11
C LEU A 98 -9.50 2.12 -10.29
N PHE A 99 -9.74 0.86 -10.64
CA PHE A 99 -8.99 0.15 -11.68
C PHE A 99 -9.58 0.27 -13.08
N ALA A 100 -10.76 0.87 -13.24
CA ALA A 100 -11.44 1.02 -14.52
C ALA A 100 -10.62 1.80 -15.57
N ALA A 101 -9.83 2.79 -15.15
CA ALA A 101 -8.98 3.56 -16.04
C ALA A 101 -7.72 4.09 -15.33
N PRO A 102 -6.53 4.01 -15.94
CA PRO A 102 -5.32 4.61 -15.39
C PRO A 102 -5.41 6.14 -15.39
N LYS A 103 -4.95 6.77 -14.30
CA LYS A 103 -4.77 8.22 -14.18
C LYS A 103 -3.48 8.71 -14.83
N SER A 104 -2.43 7.89 -14.82
CA SER A 104 -1.13 8.23 -15.40
C SER A 104 -0.46 7.00 -16.01
N SER A 105 -0.65 6.79 -17.31
CA SER A 105 0.03 5.73 -18.06
C SER A 105 0.25 6.14 -19.51
N VAL A 106 1.46 5.92 -20.01
CA VAL A 106 1.79 6.07 -21.43
C VAL A 106 1.06 5.06 -22.32
N TYR A 107 0.57 3.97 -21.73
CA TYR A 107 -0.21 2.93 -22.39
C TYR A 107 -1.73 3.20 -22.38
N ALA A 108 -2.19 4.32 -21.80
CA ALA A 108 -3.62 4.67 -21.74
C ALA A 108 -4.18 5.17 -23.10
N GLY A 109 -3.31 5.68 -23.98
CA GLY A 109 -3.67 6.29 -25.26
C GLY A 109 -4.55 5.45 -26.22
N PRO A 110 -4.47 4.10 -26.24
CA PRO A 110 -5.36 3.27 -27.05
C PRO A 110 -6.65 2.82 -26.38
N LEU A 111 -6.79 2.93 -25.05
CA LEU A 111 -7.87 2.29 -24.27
C LEU A 111 -9.11 3.17 -24.07
N VAL A 112 -9.04 4.45 -24.44
CA VAL A 112 -10.16 5.41 -24.37
C VAL A 112 -10.58 5.78 -25.79
N LYS A 113 -11.12 4.80 -26.51
CA LYS A 113 -11.92 5.01 -27.71
C LYS A 113 -13.06 4.00 -27.68
N GLU A 114 -14.16 4.38 -27.04
CA GLU A 114 -15.56 4.14 -27.43
C GLU A 114 -16.49 4.89 -26.48
#